data_AF-A0AAF0DLX9-F1
#
_entry.id   AF-A0AAF0DLX9-F1
#
_cell.length_a   1.000
_cell.length_b   1.000
_cell.length_c   1.000
_cell.angle_alpha   90.00
_cell.angle_beta   90.00
_cell.angle_gamma   90.00
#
_symmetry.space_group_name_H-M   'P 1'
#
loop_
_entity.id
_entity.type
_entity.pdbx_description
1 polymer ?
#
loop_
_entity_poly.entity_id
_entity_poly.type
_entity_poly.pdbx_seq_one_letter_code
_entity_poly.pdbx_strand_id
1 'polypeptide(L)'
;MSTVPKASNSNVADLTVTPAGWEHYPSIEASYVKGCTFTNLSSTTHISSSHLQNVKLSSEKGGTGNFIKSSRIVSCTISDSSISRCDLQDTHVSDVRDMERSKAVNTEFAGAELIERSSFDDSRVADGSTVSRSAVKRSNLAGNSRVERSSLHGVDLYNSWVDRASLTNCDVKDCGITSSTFSGMVLRYGIWNGKDLVGRTSSEHEPIAISMTEWKAQEDRDAKARKQEEQFHPEEPAQMTTLSSPSSVPVPAPAIPSTLYMEQEEQPPPPPYTPLPPEGIKTDAQTRASREFTPPTPTSDGFSHVTALANDNDGETSGHKTS
;
A
#
# COMPACT_ATOMS: atom_id res chain seq x y z
N MET A 1 22.74 -3.67 -33.58
CA MET A 1 21.32 -3.48 -33.22
C MET A 1 21.01 -4.46 -32.11
N SER A 2 20.40 -4.04 -30.99
CA SER A 2 20.14 -4.92 -29.84
C SER A 2 18.73 -5.49 -29.95
N THR A 3 18.59 -6.82 -29.97
CA THR A 3 17.30 -7.47 -30.22
C THR A 3 16.74 -8.13 -28.97
N VAL A 4 15.74 -7.50 -28.36
CA VAL A 4 14.61 -8.22 -27.74
C VAL A 4 13.27 -7.59 -28.19
N PRO A 5 12.84 -7.77 -29.45
CA PRO A 5 11.44 -7.49 -29.83
C PRO A 5 10.53 -8.65 -29.38
N LYS A 6 11.00 -9.89 -29.54
CA LYS A 6 10.30 -11.10 -29.12
C LYS A 6 11.30 -12.14 -28.60
N ALA A 7 10.99 -12.74 -27.45
CA ALA A 7 11.66 -13.91 -26.90
C ALA A 7 10.58 -14.91 -26.48
N SER A 8 10.71 -16.17 -26.88
CA SER A 8 9.77 -17.24 -26.50
C SER A 8 10.56 -18.50 -26.19
N ASN A 9 10.23 -19.18 -25.08
CA ASN A 9 10.92 -20.39 -24.63
C ASN A 9 12.47 -20.22 -24.59
N SER A 10 12.92 -19.03 -24.21
CA SER A 10 14.29 -18.55 -24.38
C SER A 10 15.00 -18.31 -23.05
N ASN A 11 16.33 -18.39 -23.06
CA ASN A 11 17.19 -17.92 -21.97
C ASN A 11 17.81 -16.57 -22.37
N VAL A 12 17.52 -15.49 -21.63
CA VAL A 12 18.07 -14.15 -21.86
C VAL A 12 18.84 -13.74 -20.61
N ALA A 13 20.13 -13.45 -20.73
CA ALA A 13 21.01 -13.16 -19.60
C ALA A 13 21.82 -11.88 -19.79
N ASP A 14 22.01 -11.15 -18.69
CA ASP A 14 22.98 -10.07 -18.49
C ASP A 14 22.92 -8.95 -19.54
N LEU A 15 21.73 -8.73 -20.12
CA LEU A 15 21.48 -7.80 -21.22
C LEU A 15 20.91 -6.47 -20.72
N THR A 16 21.56 -5.37 -21.10
CA THR A 16 21.03 -4.00 -20.88
C THR A 16 20.50 -3.42 -22.18
N VAL A 17 19.22 -3.01 -22.19
CA VAL A 17 18.54 -2.41 -23.35
C VAL A 17 17.84 -1.12 -22.91
N THR A 18 18.49 0.01 -23.20
CA THR A 18 18.08 1.36 -22.75
C THR A 18 17.93 2.32 -23.95
N PRO A 19 17.02 2.07 -24.90
CA PRO A 19 16.85 2.89 -26.08
C PRO A 19 16.12 4.20 -25.75
N ALA A 20 16.27 5.23 -26.59
CA ALA A 20 15.52 6.49 -26.44
C ALA A 20 14.01 6.32 -26.68
N GLY A 21 13.61 5.24 -27.36
CA GLY A 21 12.25 4.75 -27.58
C GLY A 21 12.33 3.43 -28.36
N TRP A 22 11.31 2.58 -28.30
CA TRP A 22 11.34 1.27 -28.97
C TRP A 22 10.58 1.29 -30.30
N GLU A 23 11.23 0.86 -31.38
CA GLU A 23 10.56 0.54 -32.64
C GLU A 23 9.58 -0.65 -32.47
N HIS A 24 10.02 -1.66 -31.73
CA HIS A 24 9.26 -2.86 -31.37
C HIS A 24 9.55 -3.21 -29.89
N TYR A 25 8.57 -2.99 -29.02
CA TYR A 25 8.69 -3.29 -27.58
C TYR A 25 8.78 -4.79 -27.29
N PRO A 26 9.45 -5.21 -26.19
CA PRO A 26 9.70 -6.62 -25.90
C PRO A 26 8.43 -7.40 -25.55
N SER A 27 8.21 -8.51 -26.27
CA SER A 27 7.28 -9.59 -25.90
C SER A 27 8.09 -10.80 -25.42
N ILE A 28 8.00 -11.16 -24.14
CA ILE A 28 8.77 -12.25 -23.52
C ILE A 28 7.80 -13.31 -23.00
N GLU A 29 7.85 -14.53 -23.54
CA GLU A 29 6.94 -15.62 -23.18
C GLU A 29 7.69 -16.90 -22.79
N ALA A 30 7.22 -17.60 -21.75
CA ALA A 30 7.73 -18.90 -21.32
C ALA A 30 9.27 -18.96 -21.16
N SER A 31 9.89 -17.82 -20.79
CA SER A 31 11.34 -17.61 -20.87
C SER A 31 11.97 -17.39 -19.50
N TYR A 32 13.27 -17.69 -19.38
CA TYR A 32 14.07 -17.32 -18.21
C TYR A 32 14.90 -16.07 -18.53
N VAL A 33 14.75 -15.03 -17.72
CA VAL A 33 15.42 -13.75 -17.90
C VAL A 33 16.21 -13.42 -16.64
N LYS A 34 17.52 -13.26 -16.77
CA LYS A 34 18.44 -13.10 -15.63
C LYS A 34 19.33 -11.87 -15.79
N GLY A 35 19.44 -11.03 -14.76
CA GLY A 35 20.43 -9.92 -14.73
C GLY A 35 20.20 -8.81 -15.77
N CYS A 36 19.05 -8.81 -16.45
CA CYS A 36 18.76 -7.89 -17.54
C CYS A 36 18.19 -6.55 -17.04
N THR A 37 18.47 -5.47 -17.77
CA THR A 37 17.88 -4.15 -17.54
C THR A 37 17.17 -3.67 -18.79
N PHE A 38 15.89 -3.33 -18.66
CA PHE A 38 15.05 -2.80 -19.73
C PHE A 38 14.40 -1.48 -19.29
N THR A 39 14.58 -0.41 -20.06
CA THR A 39 14.03 0.92 -19.76
C THR A 39 13.21 1.48 -20.91
N ASN A 40 12.47 2.56 -20.63
CA ASN A 40 11.60 3.25 -21.59
C ASN A 40 10.60 2.29 -22.26
N LEU A 41 10.08 1.34 -21.48
CA LEU A 41 9.09 0.37 -21.94
C LEU A 41 7.68 0.99 -22.00
N SER A 42 6.68 0.28 -22.51
CA SER A 42 5.29 0.75 -22.65
C SER A 42 4.26 -0.37 -22.44
N SER A 43 2.96 -0.08 -22.52
CA SER A 43 1.90 -1.09 -22.49
C SER A 43 1.80 -2.01 -23.71
N THR A 44 2.75 -1.92 -24.63
CA THR A 44 2.96 -2.97 -25.65
C THR A 44 4.02 -3.99 -25.21
N THR A 45 4.79 -3.72 -24.15
CA THR A 45 5.64 -4.71 -23.48
C THR A 45 4.78 -5.72 -22.73
N HIS A 46 4.97 -6.99 -23.07
CA HIS A 46 4.25 -8.12 -22.49
C HIS A 46 5.24 -9.18 -22.01
N ILE A 47 5.10 -9.61 -20.75
CA ILE A 47 5.92 -10.66 -20.14
C ILE A 47 4.98 -11.73 -19.57
N SER A 48 4.90 -12.89 -20.22
CA SER A 48 3.97 -13.99 -19.87
C SER A 48 4.71 -15.27 -19.47
N SER A 49 4.18 -15.99 -18.48
CA SER A 49 4.58 -17.36 -18.10
C SER A 49 6.09 -17.54 -17.87
N SER A 50 6.80 -16.49 -17.50
CA SER A 50 8.26 -16.39 -17.51
C SER A 50 8.84 -16.38 -16.09
N HIS A 51 10.15 -16.59 -15.97
CA HIS A 51 10.88 -16.47 -14.71
C HIS A 51 11.91 -15.35 -14.83
N LEU A 52 11.66 -14.25 -14.11
CA LEU A 52 12.55 -13.09 -14.01
C LEU A 52 13.39 -13.20 -12.74
N GLN A 53 14.70 -13.05 -12.87
CA GLN A 53 15.63 -13.05 -11.74
C GLN A 53 16.65 -11.91 -11.86
N ASN A 54 16.78 -11.05 -10.85
CA ASN A 54 17.67 -9.88 -10.88
C ASN A 54 17.40 -8.96 -12.10
N VAL A 55 16.13 -8.82 -12.52
CA VAL A 55 15.74 -8.03 -13.69
C VAL A 55 15.25 -6.64 -13.26
N LYS A 56 15.69 -5.59 -13.96
CA LYS A 56 15.14 -4.24 -13.85
C LYS A 56 14.21 -3.93 -15.02
N LEU A 57 12.96 -3.56 -14.72
CA LEU A 57 11.93 -3.13 -15.68
C LEU A 57 11.46 -1.72 -15.32
N SER A 58 11.40 -0.84 -16.32
CA SER A 58 10.89 0.53 -16.17
C SER A 58 10.21 1.02 -17.45
N SER A 59 9.02 1.59 -17.31
CA SER A 59 8.30 2.22 -18.43
C SER A 59 8.79 3.66 -18.65
N GLU A 60 8.31 4.30 -19.72
CA GLU A 60 8.34 5.76 -19.85
C GLU A 60 7.38 6.38 -18.80
N LYS A 61 7.82 7.42 -18.08
CA LYS A 61 7.04 8.06 -17.01
C LYS A 61 5.68 8.56 -17.51
N GLY A 62 4.60 8.15 -16.86
CA GLY A 62 3.24 8.51 -17.26
C GLY A 62 2.72 7.76 -18.49
N GLY A 63 3.48 6.80 -19.03
CA GLY A 63 2.99 5.83 -19.99
C GLY A 63 2.01 4.84 -19.36
N THR A 64 1.44 3.96 -20.19
CA THR A 64 0.44 2.96 -19.78
C THR A 64 1.02 1.65 -19.23
N GLY A 65 2.34 1.48 -19.22
CA GLY A 65 3.06 0.51 -18.38
C GLY A 65 3.01 -0.97 -18.76
N ASN A 66 4.01 -1.71 -18.29
CA ASN A 66 4.31 -3.08 -18.75
C ASN A 66 3.30 -4.11 -18.23
N PHE A 67 2.85 -5.04 -19.08
CA PHE A 67 2.01 -6.15 -18.63
C PHE A 67 2.85 -7.38 -18.26
N ILE A 68 2.83 -7.77 -17.00
CA ILE A 68 3.51 -8.97 -16.47
C ILE A 68 2.46 -9.96 -15.96
N LYS A 69 2.52 -11.21 -16.42
CA LYS A 69 1.45 -12.19 -16.22
C LYS A 69 1.94 -13.61 -15.99
N SER A 70 1.33 -14.33 -15.05
CA SER A 70 1.59 -15.76 -14.75
C SER A 70 3.07 -16.09 -14.53
N SER A 71 3.87 -15.12 -14.06
CA SER A 71 5.33 -15.17 -14.07
C SER A 71 5.91 -15.20 -12.65
N ARG A 72 7.04 -15.89 -12.47
CA ARG A 72 7.83 -15.83 -11.22
C ARG A 72 8.81 -14.66 -11.30
N ILE A 73 8.90 -13.88 -10.22
CA ILE A 73 9.68 -12.65 -10.17
C ILE A 73 10.54 -12.69 -8.90
N VAL A 74 11.86 -12.73 -9.03
CA VAL A 74 12.79 -12.91 -7.90
C VAL A 74 13.86 -11.83 -7.93
N SER A 75 14.07 -11.14 -6.81
CA SER A 75 15.12 -10.12 -6.65
C SER A 75 15.10 -9.03 -7.74
N CYS A 76 13.92 -8.66 -8.23
CA CYS A 76 13.75 -7.73 -9.34
C CYS A 76 13.49 -6.28 -8.87
N THR A 77 13.57 -5.34 -9.81
CA THR A 77 13.07 -3.96 -9.65
C THR A 77 12.09 -3.67 -10.76
N ILE A 78 10.83 -3.42 -10.43
CA ILE A 78 9.75 -3.21 -11.41
C ILE A 78 9.09 -1.87 -11.13
N SER A 79 8.95 -1.05 -12.17
CA SER A 79 8.30 0.28 -12.10
C SER A 79 7.27 0.44 -13.22
N ASP A 80 6.28 1.31 -13.04
CA ASP A 80 5.27 1.69 -14.04
C ASP A 80 4.63 0.47 -14.75
N SER A 81 4.09 -0.50 -14.00
CA SER A 81 3.66 -1.80 -14.55
C SER A 81 2.27 -2.25 -14.08
N SER A 82 1.74 -3.30 -14.71
CA SER A 82 0.55 -4.04 -14.27
C SER A 82 0.89 -5.52 -14.18
N ILE A 83 0.63 -6.12 -13.01
CA ILE A 83 1.12 -7.45 -12.60
C ILE A 83 -0.07 -8.36 -12.34
N SER A 84 -0.09 -9.58 -12.90
CA SER A 84 -1.24 -10.49 -12.73
C SER A 84 -0.85 -11.95 -12.58
N ARG A 85 -1.39 -12.63 -11.54
CA ARG A 85 -1.14 -14.06 -11.27
C ARG A 85 0.34 -14.41 -11.11
N CYS A 86 1.15 -13.48 -10.62
CA CYS A 86 2.58 -13.64 -10.43
C CYS A 86 2.93 -14.12 -9.03
N ASP A 87 4.08 -14.80 -8.88
CA ASP A 87 4.71 -15.08 -7.59
C ASP A 87 5.97 -14.20 -7.47
N LEU A 88 5.92 -13.19 -6.58
CA LEU A 88 6.98 -12.23 -6.32
C LEU A 88 7.78 -12.63 -5.06
N GLN A 89 9.09 -12.46 -5.11
CA GLN A 89 10.01 -12.77 -4.03
C GLN A 89 11.16 -11.76 -4.01
N ASP A 90 11.54 -11.23 -2.83
CA ASP A 90 12.73 -10.38 -2.62
C ASP A 90 12.78 -9.14 -3.55
N THR A 91 11.63 -8.64 -4.00
CA THR A 91 11.50 -7.72 -5.15
C THR A 91 11.04 -6.32 -4.70
N HIS A 92 11.50 -5.28 -5.39
CA HIS A 92 10.99 -3.91 -5.20
C HIS A 92 10.07 -3.53 -6.37
N VAL A 93 8.90 -3.00 -6.06
CA VAL A 93 7.82 -2.66 -7.00
C VAL A 93 7.37 -1.22 -6.75
N SER A 94 7.46 -0.37 -7.76
CA SER A 94 6.99 1.02 -7.68
C SER A 94 5.97 1.35 -8.77
N ASP A 95 5.10 2.33 -8.52
CA ASP A 95 4.23 2.97 -9.53
C ASP A 95 3.36 1.97 -10.33
N VAL A 96 2.95 0.86 -9.70
CA VAL A 96 2.15 -0.20 -10.34
C VAL A 96 0.67 0.17 -10.35
N ARG A 97 0.04 0.16 -11.53
CA ARG A 97 -1.38 0.58 -11.67
C ARG A 97 -2.39 -0.49 -11.27
N ASP A 98 -2.05 -1.76 -11.48
CA ASP A 98 -2.89 -2.89 -11.05
C ASP A 98 -2.02 -4.12 -10.73
N MET A 99 -2.24 -4.73 -9.57
CA MET A 99 -1.66 -6.01 -9.17
C MET A 99 -2.75 -7.00 -8.76
N GLU A 100 -3.13 -7.91 -9.66
CA GLU A 100 -4.26 -8.83 -9.45
C GLU A 100 -3.84 -10.28 -9.20
N ARG A 101 -4.51 -10.97 -8.26
CA ARG A 101 -4.42 -12.44 -8.02
C ARG A 101 -2.99 -12.97 -7.84
N SER A 102 -2.08 -12.16 -7.32
CA SER A 102 -0.65 -12.44 -7.23
C SER A 102 -0.22 -12.75 -5.79
N LYS A 103 0.94 -13.37 -5.60
CA LYS A 103 1.56 -13.58 -4.29
C LYS A 103 2.86 -12.79 -4.18
N ALA A 104 3.20 -12.32 -2.99
CA ALA A 104 4.42 -11.60 -2.71
C ALA A 104 5.00 -12.01 -1.36
N VAL A 105 6.31 -12.23 -1.32
CA VAL A 105 7.08 -12.56 -0.10
C VAL A 105 8.32 -11.67 -0.05
N ASN A 106 8.62 -11.05 1.09
CA ASN A 106 9.75 -10.13 1.24
C ASN A 106 9.83 -9.08 0.10
N THR A 107 8.68 -8.50 -0.25
CA THR A 107 8.53 -7.63 -1.42
C THR A 107 8.06 -6.24 -0.97
N GLU A 108 8.62 -5.19 -1.56
CA GLU A 108 8.24 -3.79 -1.29
C GLU A 108 7.37 -3.24 -2.42
N PHE A 109 6.30 -2.52 -2.05
CA PHE A 109 5.37 -1.83 -2.93
C PHE A 109 5.29 -0.35 -2.56
N ALA A 110 5.61 0.54 -3.48
CA ALA A 110 5.49 2.00 -3.33
C ALA A 110 4.61 2.58 -4.44
N GLY A 111 3.61 3.40 -4.10
CA GLY A 111 2.76 4.06 -5.12
C GLY A 111 1.91 3.10 -5.98
N ALA A 112 1.52 1.95 -5.44
CA ALA A 112 0.72 0.97 -6.18
C ALA A 112 -0.78 1.34 -6.18
N GLU A 113 -1.27 1.91 -7.28
CA GLU A 113 -2.63 2.47 -7.44
C GLU A 113 -3.72 1.49 -7.01
N LEU A 114 -3.63 0.23 -7.43
CA LEU A 114 -4.50 -0.85 -6.98
C LEU A 114 -3.78 -2.21 -6.90
N ILE A 115 -4.10 -2.96 -5.86
CA ILE A 115 -3.66 -4.34 -5.61
C ILE A 115 -4.89 -5.17 -5.22
N GLU A 116 -5.47 -5.98 -6.12
CA GLU A 116 -6.69 -6.77 -5.85
C GLU A 116 -6.44 -8.29 -5.73
N ARG A 117 -7.17 -8.95 -4.81
CA ARG A 117 -7.24 -10.43 -4.69
C ARG A 117 -5.88 -11.13 -4.49
N SER A 118 -4.89 -10.44 -3.95
CA SER A 118 -3.50 -10.88 -3.86
C SER A 118 -3.13 -11.28 -2.42
N SER A 119 -1.95 -11.88 -2.20
CA SER A 119 -1.48 -12.29 -0.87
C SER A 119 -0.04 -11.89 -0.58
N PHE A 120 0.20 -11.31 0.59
CA PHE A 120 1.46 -10.69 1.00
C PHE A 120 1.94 -11.35 2.30
N ASP A 121 3.22 -11.71 2.36
CA ASP A 121 3.87 -12.19 3.58
C ASP A 121 5.25 -11.54 3.75
N ASP A 122 5.63 -11.19 4.99
CA ASP A 122 6.89 -10.50 5.33
C ASP A 122 7.22 -9.28 4.43
N SER A 123 6.21 -8.54 3.96
CA SER A 123 6.31 -7.56 2.85
C SER A 123 6.05 -6.12 3.31
N ARG A 124 6.28 -5.14 2.43
CA ARG A 124 6.11 -3.70 2.72
C ARG A 124 5.24 -3.03 1.67
N VAL A 125 4.31 -2.17 2.09
CA VAL A 125 3.39 -1.41 1.21
C VAL A 125 3.35 0.04 1.68
N ALA A 126 3.58 0.99 0.79
CA ALA A 126 3.80 2.39 1.14
C ALA A 126 3.21 3.37 0.11
N ASP A 127 3.34 4.67 0.40
CA ASP A 127 3.22 5.79 -0.54
C ASP A 127 1.90 5.84 -1.32
N GLY A 128 0.78 5.76 -0.60
CA GLY A 128 -0.58 5.92 -1.13
C GLY A 128 -1.19 4.67 -1.76
N SER A 129 -0.54 3.51 -1.63
CA SER A 129 -0.97 2.27 -2.28
C SER A 129 -2.36 1.79 -1.85
N THR A 130 -3.19 1.28 -2.77
CA THR A 130 -4.51 0.68 -2.44
C THR A 130 -4.52 -0.84 -2.51
N VAL A 131 -4.78 -1.50 -1.39
CA VAL A 131 -4.91 -2.97 -1.26
C VAL A 131 -6.39 -3.35 -1.12
N SER A 132 -6.89 -4.29 -1.90
CA SER A 132 -8.31 -4.68 -1.92
C SER A 132 -8.51 -6.19 -2.04
N ARG A 133 -9.50 -6.74 -1.30
CA ARG A 133 -9.86 -8.18 -1.24
C ARG A 133 -8.68 -9.14 -1.06
N SER A 134 -7.62 -8.69 -0.38
CA SER A 134 -6.31 -9.36 -0.32
C SER A 134 -6.05 -9.95 1.07
N ALA A 135 -5.00 -10.76 1.19
CA ALA A 135 -4.55 -11.34 2.46
C ALA A 135 -3.14 -10.86 2.80
N VAL A 136 -3.00 -10.05 3.85
CA VAL A 136 -1.74 -9.44 4.27
C VAL A 136 -1.25 -10.08 5.57
N LYS A 137 0.02 -10.49 5.63
CA LYS A 137 0.61 -11.17 6.78
C LYS A 137 2.01 -10.65 7.09
N ARG A 138 2.36 -10.51 8.37
CA ARG A 138 3.73 -10.14 8.85
C ARG A 138 4.36 -8.93 8.12
N SER A 139 3.52 -8.01 7.64
CA SER A 139 3.90 -6.97 6.68
C SER A 139 3.79 -5.58 7.30
N ASN A 140 4.43 -4.58 6.69
CA ASN A 140 4.37 -3.18 7.10
C ASN A 140 3.60 -2.36 6.04
N LEU A 141 2.49 -1.73 6.44
CA LEU A 141 1.64 -0.89 5.61
C LEU A 141 1.72 0.57 6.09
N ALA A 142 2.16 1.48 5.23
CA ALA A 142 2.54 2.84 5.61
C ALA A 142 2.05 3.93 4.63
N GLY A 143 2.18 5.20 5.03
CA GLY A 143 2.24 6.34 4.10
C GLY A 143 0.96 6.59 3.29
N ASN A 144 -0.16 6.85 3.95
CA ASN A 144 -1.49 7.06 3.37
C ASN A 144 -2.05 5.87 2.56
N SER A 145 -1.53 4.65 2.75
CA SER A 145 -2.06 3.46 2.08
C SER A 145 -3.53 3.20 2.47
N ARG A 146 -4.30 2.64 1.54
CA ARG A 146 -5.74 2.32 1.71
C ARG A 146 -5.96 0.82 1.61
N VAL A 147 -6.76 0.25 2.50
CA VAL A 147 -7.04 -1.19 2.55
C VAL A 147 -8.55 -1.43 2.55
N GLU A 148 -9.06 -2.26 1.63
CA GLU A 148 -10.49 -2.59 1.56
C GLU A 148 -10.75 -4.10 1.56
N ARG A 149 -11.78 -4.56 2.28
CA ARG A 149 -12.34 -5.93 2.20
C ARG A 149 -11.29 -7.06 2.35
N SER A 150 -10.19 -6.78 3.05
CA SER A 150 -8.99 -7.62 3.11
C SER A 150 -8.83 -8.28 4.49
N SER A 151 -8.04 -9.34 4.59
CA SER A 151 -7.62 -9.93 5.86
C SER A 151 -6.18 -9.53 6.19
N LEU A 152 -5.91 -9.15 7.45
CA LEU A 152 -4.61 -8.69 7.92
C LEU A 152 -4.23 -9.46 9.19
N HIS A 153 -3.04 -10.06 9.22
CA HIS A 153 -2.56 -10.87 10.34
C HIS A 153 -1.11 -10.59 10.72
N GLY A 154 -0.87 -10.07 11.93
CA GLY A 154 0.48 -9.71 12.35
C GLY A 154 1.09 -8.55 11.56
N VAL A 155 0.26 -7.57 11.17
CA VAL A 155 0.65 -6.47 10.28
C VAL A 155 0.91 -5.21 11.10
N ASP A 156 2.00 -4.51 10.77
CA ASP A 156 2.25 -3.15 11.24
C ASP A 156 1.55 -2.17 10.30
N LEU A 157 0.69 -1.30 10.85
CA LEU A 157 -0.06 -0.29 10.10
C LEU A 157 0.33 1.10 10.60
N TYR A 158 0.73 2.00 9.70
CA TYR A 158 1.08 3.38 10.03
C TYR A 158 0.42 4.37 9.08
N ASN A 159 -0.26 5.39 9.62
CA ASN A 159 -0.84 6.51 8.86
C ASN A 159 -1.60 6.05 7.60
N SER A 160 -2.60 5.18 7.78
CA SER A 160 -3.26 4.43 6.70
C SER A 160 -4.77 4.29 6.95
N TRP A 161 -5.54 3.98 5.91
CA TRP A 161 -7.00 3.83 5.95
C TRP A 161 -7.45 2.38 5.71
N VAL A 162 -8.48 1.92 6.41
CA VAL A 162 -8.97 0.53 6.33
C VAL A 162 -10.51 0.49 6.33
N ASP A 163 -11.14 -0.11 5.32
CA ASP A 163 -12.61 -0.34 5.27
C ASP A 163 -12.97 -1.83 5.06
N ARG A 164 -13.99 -2.32 5.79
CA ARG A 164 -14.56 -3.70 5.66
C ARG A 164 -13.55 -4.84 5.81
N ALA A 165 -12.43 -4.61 6.49
CA ALA A 165 -11.37 -5.59 6.67
C ALA A 165 -11.59 -6.49 7.89
N SER A 166 -10.84 -7.59 7.95
CA SER A 166 -10.68 -8.39 9.17
C SER A 166 -9.21 -8.32 9.61
N LEU A 167 -8.96 -7.76 10.79
CA LEU A 167 -7.60 -7.56 11.32
C LEU A 167 -7.37 -8.42 12.57
N THR A 168 -6.20 -9.00 12.69
CA THR A 168 -5.84 -9.88 13.82
C THR A 168 -4.36 -9.73 14.16
N ASN A 169 -4.01 -9.65 15.44
CA ASN A 169 -2.61 -9.62 15.89
C ASN A 169 -1.77 -8.44 15.34
N CYS A 170 -2.41 -7.35 14.90
CA CYS A 170 -1.76 -6.21 14.24
C CYS A 170 -1.35 -5.12 15.24
N ASP A 171 -0.30 -4.36 14.91
CA ASP A 171 0.08 -3.11 15.58
C ASP A 171 -0.28 -1.94 14.67
N VAL A 172 -1.18 -1.06 15.10
CA VAL A 172 -1.77 0.00 14.28
C VAL A 172 -1.44 1.36 14.89
N LYS A 173 -1.00 2.32 14.08
CA LYS A 173 -0.65 3.67 14.52
C LYS A 173 -1.16 4.74 13.54
N ASP A 174 -1.83 5.76 14.07
CA ASP A 174 -2.28 6.96 13.34
C ASP A 174 -3.23 6.64 12.14
N CYS A 175 -3.99 5.54 12.24
CA CYS A 175 -4.85 5.03 11.16
C CYS A 175 -6.35 5.32 11.35
N GLY A 176 -7.09 5.31 10.24
CA GLY A 176 -8.56 5.38 10.21
C GLY A 176 -9.19 4.04 9.77
N ILE A 177 -10.01 3.42 10.61
CA ILE A 177 -10.58 2.07 10.38
C ILE A 177 -12.12 2.09 10.45
N THR A 178 -12.80 1.70 9.38
CA THR A 178 -14.26 1.72 9.24
C THR A 178 -14.82 0.35 8.82
N SER A 179 -16.05 0.05 9.23
CA SER A 179 -16.80 -1.17 8.86
C SER A 179 -16.07 -2.52 9.09
N SER A 180 -14.97 -2.52 9.86
CA SER A 180 -13.99 -3.60 9.91
C SER A 180 -14.03 -4.33 11.24
N THR A 181 -13.77 -5.64 11.25
CA THR A 181 -13.70 -6.43 12.49
C THR A 181 -12.25 -6.62 12.93
N PHE A 182 -11.95 -6.40 14.22
CA PHE A 182 -10.60 -6.60 14.75
C PHE A 182 -10.57 -7.38 16.07
N SER A 183 -9.48 -8.11 16.29
CA SER A 183 -9.18 -8.87 17.51
C SER A 183 -7.68 -8.93 17.79
N GLY A 184 -7.30 -8.94 19.07
CA GLY A 184 -5.91 -9.15 19.45
C GLY A 184 -4.94 -8.06 18.96
N MET A 185 -5.30 -6.77 18.97
CA MET A 185 -4.51 -5.72 18.31
C MET A 185 -3.97 -4.66 19.28
N VAL A 186 -2.91 -3.98 18.87
CA VAL A 186 -2.53 -2.68 19.44
C VAL A 186 -3.11 -1.59 18.56
N LEU A 187 -3.95 -0.75 19.11
CA LEU A 187 -4.47 0.44 18.44
C LEU A 187 -3.77 1.64 19.06
N ARG A 188 -3.03 2.41 18.27
CA ARG A 188 -2.39 3.67 18.67
C ARG A 188 -2.95 4.81 17.85
N TYR A 189 -3.53 5.74 18.56
CA TYR A 189 -3.79 7.11 18.18
C TYR A 189 -4.61 7.28 16.88
N GLY A 190 -5.71 6.52 16.72
CA GLY A 190 -6.50 6.43 15.48
C GLY A 190 -7.98 6.80 15.57
N ILE A 191 -8.72 6.66 14.46
CA ILE A 191 -10.19 6.86 14.34
C ILE A 191 -10.86 5.55 13.86
N TRP A 192 -11.98 5.17 14.48
CA TRP A 192 -12.53 3.81 14.38
C TRP A 192 -14.08 3.77 14.33
N ASN A 193 -14.64 2.90 13.49
CA ASN A 193 -16.02 2.44 13.61
C ASN A 193 -16.11 0.93 13.26
N GLY A 194 -16.33 0.08 14.26
CA GLY A 194 -16.33 -1.38 14.20
C GLY A 194 -15.43 -2.11 15.22
N LYS A 195 -15.07 -1.57 16.40
CA LYS A 195 -16.00 -1.19 17.47
C LYS A 195 -15.42 -0.04 18.30
N ASP A 196 -16.19 0.99 18.64
CA ASP A 196 -16.07 2.22 17.87
C ASP A 196 -15.19 3.20 18.67
N LEU A 197 -14.46 4.07 17.98
CA LEU A 197 -13.86 5.26 18.57
C LEU A 197 -13.64 6.31 17.48
N VAL A 198 -14.69 7.06 17.16
CA VAL A 198 -14.79 8.00 16.02
C VAL A 198 -13.96 9.30 16.19
N GLY A 199 -12.88 9.22 16.96
CA GLY A 199 -11.83 10.21 17.18
C GLY A 199 -10.65 9.47 17.85
N ARG A 200 -9.37 9.76 17.58
CA ARG A 200 -8.75 10.94 16.96
C ARG A 200 -7.44 10.47 16.31
N THR A 201 -7.14 10.83 15.06
CA THR A 201 -5.80 10.65 14.44
C THR A 201 -4.78 11.71 14.86
N SER A 202 -5.02 12.29 16.05
CA SER A 202 -4.05 12.96 16.91
C SER A 202 -3.44 14.31 16.48
N SER A 203 -3.16 15.11 17.51
CA SER A 203 -2.16 16.16 17.54
C SER A 203 -1.55 16.11 18.94
N GLU A 204 -0.37 15.49 19.09
CA GLU A 204 0.29 15.17 20.38
C GLU A 204 -0.40 14.06 21.22
N HIS A 205 -0.72 12.92 20.59
CA HIS A 205 -1.35 11.72 21.17
C HIS A 205 -2.83 11.95 21.57
N GLU A 206 -3.44 11.33 22.59
CA GLU A 206 -3.83 9.90 22.57
C GLU A 206 -5.25 9.72 21.98
N PRO A 207 -5.56 8.62 21.26
CA PRO A 207 -6.14 7.43 21.96
C PRO A 207 -5.50 6.02 21.73
N ILE A 208 -5.25 5.24 22.80
CA ILE A 208 -4.82 3.81 22.74
C ILE A 208 -6.01 2.84 22.88
N ALA A 209 -5.96 1.66 22.24
CA ALA A 209 -6.64 0.46 22.75
C ALA A 209 -5.76 -0.80 22.59
N ILE A 210 -5.48 -1.48 23.69
CA ILE A 210 -4.77 -2.77 23.75
C ILE A 210 -5.80 -3.92 23.71
N SER A 211 -5.52 -5.10 23.17
CA SER A 211 -4.28 -5.87 23.33
C SER A 211 -3.93 -6.78 22.15
N MET A 212 -2.73 -6.67 21.58
CA MET A 212 -2.00 -7.88 21.16
C MET A 212 -1.31 -8.42 22.41
N THR A 213 -2.03 -9.25 23.18
CA THR A 213 -1.81 -9.60 24.61
C THR A 213 -0.97 -8.59 25.41
N GLU A 214 -1.62 -7.49 25.80
CA GLU A 214 -1.10 -6.25 26.40
C GLU A 214 0.29 -5.87 25.88
N TRP A 215 0.42 -5.63 24.57
CA TRP A 215 1.68 -5.70 23.83
C TRP A 215 2.83 -4.91 24.49
N LYS A 216 3.86 -5.57 25.04
CA LYS A 216 4.06 -7.02 25.18
C LYS A 216 4.37 -7.37 26.63
N ALA A 217 3.30 -7.52 27.41
CA ALA A 217 3.24 -7.23 28.85
C ALA A 217 3.57 -5.74 29.20
N GLN A 218 3.26 -4.84 28.25
CA GLN A 218 4.02 -3.65 27.87
C GLN A 218 5.47 -4.02 27.51
N GLU A 219 6.05 -3.55 26.39
CA GLU A 219 7.50 -3.73 26.06
C GLU A 219 8.43 -2.90 26.98
N ASP A 220 7.91 -2.65 28.18
CA ASP A 220 8.24 -1.60 29.11
C ASP A 220 7.73 -1.96 30.52
N ARG A 221 7.86 -3.24 30.89
CA ARG A 221 8.68 -3.52 32.07
C ARG A 221 10.16 -3.73 31.70
N ASP A 222 10.49 -3.46 30.44
CA ASP A 222 11.65 -3.98 29.72
C ASP A 222 12.46 -2.87 29.02
N ALA A 223 12.08 -1.59 29.22
CA ALA A 223 13.04 -0.52 29.51
C ALA A 223 13.00 -0.03 30.98
N LYS A 224 12.15 -0.63 31.85
CA LYS A 224 12.47 -0.68 33.29
C LYS A 224 13.70 -1.58 33.49
N ALA A 225 14.39 -1.42 34.62
CA ALA A 225 15.74 -1.95 34.88
C ALA A 225 16.88 -1.42 33.97
N ARG A 226 16.67 -1.12 32.67
CA ARG A 226 17.69 -0.52 31.76
C ARG A 226 18.34 0.79 32.25
N LYS A 227 17.84 1.38 33.33
CA LYS A 227 18.35 2.61 33.97
C LYS A 227 18.63 2.49 35.48
N GLN A 228 18.52 1.30 36.06
CA GLN A 228 19.05 1.04 37.41
C GLN A 228 20.53 0.63 37.36
N GLU A 229 20.98 0.05 36.25
CA GLU A 229 22.37 -0.39 36.05
C GLU A 229 23.34 0.80 35.84
N GLU A 230 22.88 1.92 35.28
CA GLU A 230 23.72 3.12 35.03
C GLU A 230 24.00 3.97 36.29
N GLN A 231 23.32 3.74 37.42
CA GLN A 231 23.22 4.73 38.51
C GLN A 231 23.89 4.35 39.84
N PHE A 232 24.59 3.21 39.92
CA PHE A 232 25.27 2.74 41.16
C PHE A 232 26.80 2.61 41.07
N HIS A 233 27.41 2.99 39.93
CA HIS A 233 28.86 3.17 39.80
C HIS A 233 29.20 4.67 39.64
N PRO A 234 29.78 5.33 40.65
CA PRO A 234 30.07 6.77 40.62
C PRO A 234 31.53 7.09 40.31
N GLU A 235 31.78 8.17 39.57
CA GLU A 235 33.09 8.85 39.54
C GLU A 235 32.93 10.38 39.71
N GLU A 236 33.28 10.86 40.90
CA GLU A 236 34.05 12.11 41.07
C GLU A 236 35.44 11.91 40.44
N PRO A 237 36.22 12.96 40.06
CA PRO A 237 36.46 14.14 40.91
C PRO A 237 36.78 15.51 40.23
N ALA A 238 36.86 16.56 41.08
CA ALA A 238 37.81 17.70 41.02
C ALA A 238 37.82 18.70 39.83
N GLN A 239 38.26 19.97 39.95
CA GLN A 239 38.27 20.99 41.04
C GLN A 239 38.76 22.35 40.48
N MET A 240 38.35 23.49 41.08
CA MET A 240 39.00 24.85 40.98
C MET A 240 39.02 25.53 39.58
N THR A 241 39.19 26.85 39.34
CA THR A 241 39.14 28.16 40.06
C THR A 241 38.94 29.27 38.96
N THR A 242 38.80 30.60 39.13
CA THR A 242 38.97 31.59 40.24
C THR A 242 37.97 32.78 40.04
N LEU A 243 38.14 33.93 40.73
CA LEU A 243 37.38 35.19 40.55
C LEU A 243 38.29 36.43 40.64
N SER A 244 38.09 37.48 39.83
CA SER A 244 38.48 38.89 40.15
C SER A 244 37.84 39.97 39.23
N SER A 245 37.09 40.90 39.84
CA SER A 245 37.12 42.39 39.74
C SER A 245 37.71 43.13 38.50
N PRO A 246 37.18 44.33 38.09
CA PRO A 246 36.86 45.42 39.04
C PRO A 246 35.68 46.40 38.77
N SER A 247 35.09 46.85 39.89
CA SER A 247 34.63 48.21 40.24
C SER A 247 34.24 49.27 39.18
N SER A 248 33.01 49.80 39.29
CA SER A 248 32.78 51.24 39.55
C SER A 248 31.30 51.53 39.90
N VAL A 249 31.04 52.61 40.66
CA VAL A 249 29.70 53.12 41.07
C VAL A 249 29.77 54.66 41.13
N PRO A 250 28.69 55.40 40.84
CA PRO A 250 27.90 55.96 41.95
C PRO A 250 26.38 55.99 41.73
N VAL A 251 25.62 56.24 42.81
CA VAL A 251 24.14 56.21 42.88
C VAL A 251 23.58 57.64 43.00
N PRO A 252 22.40 57.94 42.42
CA PRO A 252 21.26 58.35 43.26
C PRO A 252 19.96 57.59 42.92
N ALA A 253 19.00 57.63 43.84
CA ALA A 253 17.69 56.96 43.76
C ALA A 253 16.54 58.02 43.74
N PRO A 254 15.26 57.61 43.85
CA PRO A 254 14.51 56.74 42.96
C PRO A 254 13.31 57.46 42.31
N ALA A 255 12.90 57.05 41.12
CA ALA A 255 11.70 57.54 40.44
C ALA A 255 10.68 56.41 40.20
N ILE A 256 9.38 56.74 40.28
CA ILE A 256 8.26 55.79 40.21
C ILE A 256 7.81 55.59 38.75
N PRO A 257 7.70 54.35 38.26
CA PRO A 257 6.76 53.97 37.20
C PRO A 257 5.50 53.38 37.86
N SER A 258 4.36 54.07 37.90
CA SER A 258 3.47 54.35 36.75
C SER A 258 3.09 53.06 36.01
N THR A 259 1.89 52.56 36.31
CA THR A 259 1.21 51.48 35.59
C THR A 259 1.01 51.86 34.13
N LEU A 260 1.81 51.26 33.25
CA LEU A 260 1.73 51.51 31.81
C LEU A 260 0.80 50.46 31.19
N TYR A 261 -0.32 50.93 30.63
CA TYR A 261 -1.24 50.12 29.83
C TYR A 261 -0.48 49.42 28.70
N MET A 262 -0.74 48.12 28.49
CA MET A 262 -0.67 47.57 27.14
C MET A 262 -2.08 47.61 26.57
N GLU A 263 -2.28 48.48 25.59
CA GLU A 263 -3.50 48.51 24.78
C GLU A 263 -3.58 47.20 23.98
N GLN A 264 -4.75 46.58 23.95
CA GLN A 264 -5.01 45.47 23.04
C GLN A 264 -5.24 46.04 21.64
N GLU A 265 -4.50 45.58 20.64
CA GLU A 265 -4.85 45.86 19.25
C GLU A 265 -6.19 45.15 18.93
N GLU A 266 -7.29 45.91 18.92
CA GLU A 266 -8.57 45.41 18.42
C GLU A 266 -8.43 45.08 16.93
N GLN A 267 -8.53 43.79 16.58
CA GLN A 267 -8.77 43.43 15.18
C GLN A 267 -10.10 44.04 14.73
N PRO A 268 -10.15 44.72 13.56
CA PRO A 268 -11.41 45.25 13.05
C PRO A 268 -12.40 44.09 12.82
N PRO A 269 -13.68 44.24 13.18
CA PRO A 269 -14.66 43.18 13.02
C PRO A 269 -14.82 42.79 11.54
N PRO A 270 -15.04 41.49 11.24
CA PRO A 270 -15.24 41.05 9.87
C PRO A 270 -16.46 41.74 9.23
N PRO A 271 -16.43 42.02 7.92
CA PRO A 271 -17.53 42.72 7.24
C PRO A 271 -18.85 41.93 7.36
N PRO A 272 -20.00 42.61 7.47
CA PRO A 272 -21.28 41.95 7.62
C PRO A 272 -21.60 41.08 6.39
N TYR A 273 -21.98 39.83 6.64
CA TYR A 273 -22.33 38.87 5.59
C TYR A 273 -23.58 39.33 4.83
N THR A 274 -23.41 39.84 3.62
CA THR A 274 -24.49 39.91 2.62
C THR A 274 -24.91 38.49 2.24
N PRO A 275 -26.18 38.09 2.42
CA PRO A 275 -26.65 36.80 1.93
C PRO A 275 -26.57 36.76 0.40
N LEU A 276 -25.98 35.69 -0.14
CA LEU A 276 -26.05 35.43 -1.59
C LEU A 276 -27.52 35.18 -1.99
N PRO A 277 -27.99 35.73 -3.12
CA PRO A 277 -29.32 35.40 -3.63
C PRO A 277 -29.39 33.90 -3.96
N PRO A 278 -30.55 33.23 -3.75
CA PRO A 278 -30.66 31.81 -4.04
C PRO A 278 -30.53 31.56 -5.54
N GLU A 279 -29.46 30.88 -5.96
CA GLU A 279 -29.33 30.41 -7.34
C GLU A 279 -30.48 29.46 -7.67
N GLY A 280 -31.10 29.69 -8.82
CA GLY A 280 -32.34 29.01 -9.18
C GLY A 280 -32.13 27.52 -9.44
N ILE A 281 -32.52 26.69 -8.46
CA ILE A 281 -32.66 25.24 -8.64
C ILE A 281 -33.73 24.99 -9.72
N LYS A 282 -33.29 24.86 -10.96
CA LYS A 282 -34.13 24.40 -12.07
C LYS A 282 -34.47 22.94 -11.82
N THR A 283 -35.72 22.68 -11.48
CA THR A 283 -36.26 21.35 -11.31
C THR A 283 -36.49 20.71 -12.69
N ASP A 284 -35.50 19.96 -13.18
CA ASP A 284 -35.60 19.12 -14.39
C ASP A 284 -36.48 17.87 -14.15
N ALA A 285 -37.66 18.09 -13.55
CA ALA A 285 -38.63 17.11 -13.14
C ALA A 285 -39.80 16.96 -14.14
N GLN A 286 -39.59 17.28 -15.42
CA GLN A 286 -40.68 17.25 -16.41
C GLN A 286 -40.32 16.77 -17.83
N THR A 287 -39.27 15.96 -18.01
CA THR A 287 -38.97 15.29 -19.30
C THR A 287 -38.73 13.78 -19.16
N ARG A 288 -39.59 13.07 -18.41
CA ARG A 288 -39.53 11.59 -18.32
C ARG A 288 -40.89 10.89 -18.25
N ALA A 289 -41.85 11.37 -19.03
CA ALA A 289 -43.00 10.55 -19.45
C ALA A 289 -42.68 9.81 -20.77
N SER A 290 -43.35 8.68 -21.00
CA SER A 290 -43.40 7.99 -22.31
C SER A 290 -42.07 7.57 -22.95
N ARG A 291 -41.41 6.57 -22.35
CA ARG A 291 -40.75 5.52 -23.14
C ARG A 291 -41.29 4.16 -22.69
N GLU A 292 -42.12 3.57 -23.53
CA GLU A 292 -42.63 2.21 -23.34
C GLU A 292 -41.48 1.20 -23.37
N PHE A 293 -41.55 0.20 -22.51
CA PHE A 293 -40.56 -0.87 -22.43
C PHE A 293 -41.09 -2.12 -23.13
N THR A 294 -41.07 -2.11 -24.47
CA THR A 294 -41.36 -3.31 -25.26
C THR A 294 -40.20 -4.30 -25.11
N PRO A 295 -40.40 -5.49 -24.51
CA PRO A 295 -39.34 -6.49 -24.40
C PRO A 295 -39.00 -7.04 -25.79
N PRO A 296 -37.71 -7.33 -26.10
CA PRO A 296 -37.34 -7.92 -27.37
C PRO A 296 -37.89 -9.34 -27.50
N THR A 297 -38.58 -9.62 -28.60
CA THR A 297 -39.07 -10.96 -28.95
C THR A 297 -37.89 -11.92 -29.12
N PRO A 298 -37.92 -13.13 -28.51
CA PRO A 298 -36.86 -14.12 -28.71
C PRO A 298 -36.94 -14.68 -30.14
N THR A 299 -36.01 -14.29 -30.99
CA THR A 299 -35.81 -14.94 -32.30
C THR A 299 -35.22 -16.33 -32.08
N SER A 300 -36.04 -17.36 -32.29
CA SER A 300 -35.53 -18.68 -32.63
C SER A 300 -34.62 -18.56 -33.85
N ASP A 301 -33.36 -18.97 -33.72
CA ASP A 301 -32.67 -19.88 -34.64
C ASP A 301 -31.19 -20.07 -34.20
N GLY A 302 -30.58 -21.21 -34.54
CA GLY A 302 -29.12 -21.33 -34.57
C GLY A 302 -28.38 -21.95 -33.38
N PHE A 303 -28.93 -22.96 -32.68
CA PHE A 303 -28.14 -23.83 -31.79
C PHE A 303 -28.24 -25.31 -32.20
N SER A 304 -27.37 -25.74 -33.11
CA SER A 304 -27.32 -27.10 -33.62
C SER A 304 -25.88 -27.58 -33.87
N HIS A 305 -25.14 -27.89 -32.80
CA HIS A 305 -24.19 -29.02 -32.74
C HIS A 305 -23.64 -29.17 -31.31
N VAL A 306 -24.18 -30.13 -30.55
CA VAL A 306 -23.52 -30.68 -29.35
C VAL A 306 -23.06 -32.08 -29.72
N THR A 307 -21.76 -32.27 -29.88
CA THR A 307 -21.19 -33.60 -30.19
C THR A 307 -21.24 -34.47 -28.94
N ALA A 308 -21.75 -35.70 -29.09
CA ALA A 308 -21.97 -36.60 -27.97
C ALA A 308 -20.65 -37.10 -27.35
N LEU A 309 -20.65 -37.28 -26.03
CA LEU A 309 -19.70 -38.13 -25.33
C LEU A 309 -20.19 -39.57 -25.43
N ALA A 310 -19.44 -40.44 -26.09
CA ALA A 310 -19.69 -41.88 -26.10
C ALA A 310 -19.17 -42.51 -24.80
N ASN A 311 -20.04 -43.20 -24.08
CA ASN A 311 -19.67 -44.10 -22.99
C ASN A 311 -19.64 -45.53 -23.54
N ASP A 312 -18.47 -46.01 -23.96
CA ASP A 312 -18.27 -47.42 -24.30
C ASP A 312 -17.73 -48.17 -23.07
N ASN A 313 -18.62 -48.86 -22.35
CA ASN A 313 -18.30 -49.75 -21.24
C ASN A 313 -19.19 -51.00 -21.31
N ASP A 314 -18.74 -51.96 -22.12
CA ASP A 314 -19.05 -53.40 -22.14
C ASP A 314 -17.97 -54.03 -23.03
N GLY A 315 -17.55 -55.29 -22.91
CA GLY A 315 -17.93 -56.35 -22.00
C GLY A 315 -17.61 -57.71 -22.64
N GLU A 316 -16.97 -58.62 -21.91
CA GLU A 316 -16.72 -60.04 -22.31
C GLU A 316 -15.82 -60.27 -23.57
N THR A 317 -15.34 -61.48 -23.91
CA THR A 317 -14.78 -62.63 -23.15
C THR A 317 -13.80 -63.40 -24.07
N SER A 318 -13.04 -64.36 -23.51
CA SER A 318 -12.28 -65.40 -24.23
C SER A 318 -10.98 -64.95 -24.96
N GLY A 319 -9.87 -65.69 -24.97
CA GLY A 319 -9.56 -66.94 -24.24
C GLY A 319 -9.01 -68.06 -25.14
N HIS A 320 -7.67 -68.18 -25.27
CA HIS A 320 -7.05 -69.37 -25.83
C HIS A 320 -5.71 -69.74 -25.17
N LYS A 321 -5.30 -70.99 -25.38
CA LYS A 321 -4.17 -71.70 -24.73
C LYS A 321 -3.11 -72.09 -25.75
N THR A 322 -1.90 -72.35 -25.21
CA THR A 322 -0.82 -73.16 -25.81
C THR A 322 -0.20 -72.64 -27.11
N SER A 323 1.08 -72.90 -27.39
CA SER A 323 2.01 -73.86 -26.74
C SER A 323 3.26 -73.19 -26.17
#